data_AF-A0A259TU41-F1
#
_entry.id   AF-A0A259TU41-F1
#
_cell.length_a   1.000
_cell.length_b   1.000
_cell.length_c   1.000
_cell.angle_alpha   90.00
_cell.angle_beta   90.00
_cell.angle_gamma   90.00
#
_symmetry.space_group_name_H-M   'P 1'
#
loop_
_entity.id
_entity.type
_entity.pdbx_description
1 polymer ?
#
loop_
_entity_poly.entity_id
_entity_poly.type
_entity_poly.pdbx_seq_one_letter_code
_entity_poly.pdbx_strand_id
1 'polypeptide(L)'
;MLVRPEYEAITGDAEDVVLWRTAEGVARASVPHAARHSPTGIEWGYGGSGPADLALSVLLALVGERAANALYQRFKHEVVARVPETGGVLRAADVRAWVERQAA
;
A
#
# COMPACT_ATOMS: atom_id res chain seq x y z
N MET A 1 -6.87 -18.12 19.46
CA MET A 1 -6.60 -17.11 18.43
C MET A 1 -7.78 -17.14 17.48
N LEU A 2 -8.67 -16.14 17.56
CA LEU A 2 -9.89 -16.10 16.76
C LEU A 2 -9.53 -15.61 15.35
N VAL A 3 -9.43 -16.53 14.40
CA VAL A 3 -9.35 -16.19 12.98
C VAL A 3 -10.76 -15.86 12.54
N ARG A 4 -10.95 -14.62 12.07
CA ARG A 4 -12.25 -14.18 11.55
C ARG A 4 -12.41 -14.68 10.10
N PRO A 5 -13.54 -15.30 9.75
CA PRO A 5 -13.73 -16.03 8.48
C PRO A 5 -13.80 -15.16 7.23
N GLU A 6 -13.82 -13.83 7.35
CA GLU A 6 -13.78 -12.89 6.21
C GLU A 6 -12.39 -12.71 5.56
N TYR A 7 -11.34 -13.39 6.06
CA TYR A 7 -9.95 -13.30 5.53
C TYR A 7 -9.51 -14.47 4.63
N GLU A 8 -10.40 -15.41 4.33
CA GLU A 8 -10.10 -16.51 3.40
C GLU A 8 -10.31 -16.07 1.94
N ALA A 9 -9.26 -15.51 1.32
CA ALA A 9 -8.92 -15.61 -0.12
C ALA A 9 -8.04 -14.45 -0.64
N ILE A 10 -7.22 -13.82 0.21
CA ILE A 10 -6.13 -12.97 -0.28
C ILE A 10 -4.80 -13.56 0.19
N THR A 11 -4.29 -14.57 -0.52
CA THR A 11 -3.02 -15.22 -0.23
C THR A 11 -1.85 -14.41 -0.80
N GLY A 12 -1.28 -13.57 0.06
CA GLY A 12 0.05 -12.98 -0.10
C GLY A 12 1.14 -13.85 0.54
N ASP A 13 2.37 -13.76 0.06
CA ASP A 13 3.53 -14.18 0.86
C ASP A 13 3.63 -13.29 2.12
N ALA A 14 4.35 -13.72 3.16
CA ALA A 14 4.41 -13.01 4.45
C ALA A 14 4.87 -11.53 4.35
N GLU A 15 5.57 -11.18 3.26
CA GLU A 15 6.05 -9.82 2.99
C GLU A 15 5.08 -8.98 2.14
N ASP A 16 4.04 -9.58 1.53
CA ASP A 16 3.11 -8.86 0.66
C ASP A 16 2.24 -7.86 1.43
N VAL A 17 1.88 -6.76 0.75
CA VAL A 17 0.96 -5.77 1.33
C VAL A 17 -0.46 -6.04 0.85
N VAL A 18 -1.32 -6.41 1.80
CA VAL A 18 -2.76 -6.63 1.55
C VAL A 18 -3.51 -5.33 1.80
N LEU A 19 -4.34 -4.94 0.84
CA LEU A 19 -5.22 -3.76 0.90
C LEU A 19 -6.67 -4.23 0.92
N TRP A 20 -7.45 -3.76 1.88
CA TRP A 20 -8.86 -4.12 2.01
C TRP A 20 -9.67 -2.97 2.59
N ARG A 21 -10.96 -2.95 2.31
CA ARG A 21 -11.91 -2.08 3.00
C ARG A 21 -12.63 -2.84 4.10
N THR A 22 -12.88 -2.18 5.23
CA THR A 22 -13.78 -2.73 6.25
C THR A 22 -15.23 -2.74 5.77
N ALA A 23 -16.15 -3.34 6.54
CA ALA A 23 -17.58 -3.30 6.23
C ALA A 23 -18.13 -1.86 6.15
N GLU A 24 -17.49 -0.92 6.85
CA GLU A 24 -17.81 0.52 6.85
C GLU A 24 -17.13 1.29 5.70
N GLY A 25 -16.44 0.61 4.79
CA GLY A 25 -15.76 1.22 3.64
C GLY A 25 -14.39 1.81 3.94
N VAL A 26 -13.89 1.69 5.18
CA VAL A 26 -12.61 2.28 5.59
C VAL A 26 -11.45 1.49 5.01
N ALA A 27 -10.58 2.18 4.27
CA ALA A 27 -9.35 1.63 3.72
C ALA A 27 -8.36 1.19 4.81
N ARG A 28 -7.84 -0.03 4.67
CA ARG A 28 -6.84 -0.65 5.54
C ARG A 28 -5.75 -1.34 4.72
N ALA A 29 -4.56 -1.43 5.31
CA ALA A 29 -3.40 -2.11 4.76
C ALA A 29 -2.75 -2.99 5.83
N SER A 30 -2.04 -4.04 5.43
CA SER A 30 -1.32 -4.93 6.35
C SER A 30 -0.05 -4.30 6.94
N VAL A 31 0.29 -3.07 6.52
CA VAL A 31 1.42 -2.28 7.01
C VAL A 31 0.92 -1.05 7.81
N PRO A 32 1.70 -0.56 8.79
CA PRO A 32 1.35 0.64 9.54
C PRO A 32 1.20 1.88 8.63
N HIS A 33 0.24 2.74 8.95
CA HIS A 33 0.06 4.03 8.26
C HIS A 33 1.17 5.01 8.67
N ALA A 34 2.00 5.40 7.71
CA ALA A 34 2.91 6.53 7.83
C ALA A 34 2.18 7.84 7.52
N ALA A 35 1.61 8.47 8.55
CA ALA A 35 0.85 9.71 8.43
C ALA A 35 1.75 10.90 8.09
N ARG A 36 1.66 11.40 6.85
CA ARG A 36 2.37 12.60 6.39
C ARG A 36 1.43 13.61 5.73
N HIS A 37 0.49 13.14 4.93
CA HIS A 37 -0.38 14.00 4.11
C HIS A 37 -1.84 13.94 4.54
N SER A 38 -2.29 12.80 5.07
CA SER A 38 -3.71 12.55 5.35
C SER A 38 -3.95 12.32 6.85
N PRO A 39 -4.66 13.22 7.55
CA PRO A 39 -5.07 12.97 8.93
C PRO A 39 -6.20 11.94 9.03
N THR A 40 -6.89 11.65 7.92
CA THR A 40 -8.04 10.74 7.86
C THR A 40 -7.67 9.30 7.46
N GLY A 41 -6.39 9.03 7.22
CA GLY A 41 -5.89 7.69 6.90
C GLY A 41 -5.46 7.51 5.45
N ILE A 42 -5.13 6.26 5.14
CA ILE A 42 -4.73 5.79 3.81
C ILE A 42 -5.92 5.62 2.88
N GLU A 43 -5.68 5.68 1.57
CA GLU A 43 -6.67 5.44 0.51
C GLU A 43 -5.97 4.98 -0.77
N TRP A 44 -6.70 4.59 -1.82
CA TRP A 44 -6.16 4.22 -3.13
C TRP A 44 -7.16 4.44 -4.27
N GLY A 45 -6.73 4.20 -5.52
CA GLY A 45 -7.59 4.36 -6.71
C GLY A 45 -7.69 5.80 -7.24
N TYR A 46 -6.96 6.76 -6.65
CA TYR A 46 -6.89 8.15 -7.10
C TYR A 46 -5.58 8.85 -6.66
N GLY A 47 -5.37 10.10 -7.06
CA GLY A 47 -4.12 10.85 -6.87
C GLY A 47 -3.98 11.73 -5.62
N GLY A 48 -4.73 11.48 -4.54
CA GLY A 48 -4.81 12.38 -3.37
C GLY A 48 -3.83 12.12 -2.21
N SER A 49 -4.12 12.71 -1.04
CA SER A 49 -3.30 12.60 0.18
C SER A 49 -3.30 11.20 0.81
N GLY A 50 -4.46 10.55 0.93
CA GLY A 50 -4.52 9.18 1.45
C GLY A 50 -3.75 8.16 0.60
N PRO A 51 -3.83 8.21 -0.75
CA PRO A 51 -2.95 7.45 -1.64
C PRO A 51 -1.46 7.78 -1.50
N ALA A 52 -1.12 9.03 -1.19
CA ALA A 52 0.27 9.41 -0.93
C ALA A 52 0.80 8.77 0.35
N ASP A 53 0.00 8.74 1.41
CA ASP A 53 0.36 8.09 2.67
C ASP A 53 0.41 6.57 2.53
N LEU A 54 -0.48 5.96 1.74
CA LEU A 54 -0.39 4.53 1.44
C LEU A 54 0.90 4.21 0.68
N ALA A 55 1.24 4.99 -0.35
CA ALA A 55 2.47 4.82 -1.11
C ALA A 55 3.71 4.90 -0.21
N LEU A 56 3.75 5.89 0.70
CA LEU A 56 4.84 6.03 1.66
C LEU A 56 4.91 4.85 2.63
N SER A 57 3.76 4.41 3.16
CA SER A 57 3.65 3.29 4.10
C SER A 57 4.18 1.99 3.49
N VAL A 58 3.77 1.66 2.26
CA VAL A 58 4.22 0.48 1.52
C VAL A 58 5.73 0.50 1.30
N LEU A 59 6.27 1.61 0.79
CA LEU A 59 7.70 1.69 0.51
C LEU A 59 8.56 1.69 1.79
N LEU A 60 8.08 2.28 2.89
CA LEU A 60 8.78 2.21 4.18
C LEU A 60 8.86 0.78 4.69
N ALA A 61 7.78 0.01 4.55
CA ALA A 61 7.73 -1.37 4.99
C ALA A 61 8.65 -2.29 4.16
N LEU A 62 8.85 -2.01 2.87
CA LEU A 62 9.53 -2.94 1.96
C LEU A 62 10.96 -2.54 1.60
N VAL A 63 11.25 -1.26 1.37
CA VAL A 63 12.51 -0.81 0.74
C VAL A 63 13.29 0.23 1.54
N GLY A 64 12.77 0.63 2.71
CA GLY A 64 13.44 1.53 3.64
C GLY A 64 13.27 3.02 3.33
N GLU A 65 13.66 3.84 4.30
CA GLU A 65 13.28 5.25 4.38
C GLU A 65 13.79 6.12 3.21
N ARG A 66 15.03 5.92 2.78
CA ARG A 66 15.63 6.76 1.72
C ARG A 66 14.88 6.59 0.39
N ALA A 67 14.65 5.35 -0.01
CA ALA A 67 13.93 5.02 -1.24
C ALA A 67 12.46 5.44 -1.13
N ALA A 68 11.83 5.19 0.02
CA ALA A 68 10.44 5.57 0.26
C ALA A 68 10.22 7.07 0.09
N ASN A 69 11.04 7.91 0.73
CA ASN A 69 10.92 9.36 0.62
C ASN A 69 11.16 9.88 -0.80
N ALA A 70 12.07 9.27 -1.54
CA ALA A 70 12.38 9.66 -2.92
C ALA A 70 11.27 9.26 -3.91
N LEU A 71 10.62 8.12 -3.70
CA LEU A 71 9.82 7.48 -4.75
C LEU A 71 8.31 7.45 -4.50
N TYR A 72 7.83 7.70 -3.26
CA TYR A 72 6.41 7.48 -2.93
C TYR A 72 5.43 8.28 -3.80
N GLN A 73 5.77 9.50 -4.21
CA GLN A 73 4.89 10.27 -5.10
C GLN A 73 4.76 9.63 -6.47
N ARG A 74 5.85 9.09 -7.04
CA ARG A 74 5.79 8.39 -8.32
C ARG A 74 5.05 7.05 -8.18
N PHE A 75 5.38 6.30 -7.13
CA PHE A 75 4.71 5.04 -6.79
C PHE A 75 3.20 5.23 -6.60
N LYS A 76 2.78 6.34 -5.97
CA LYS A 76 1.37 6.72 -5.84
C LYS A 76 0.69 6.78 -7.20
N HIS A 77 1.24 7.51 -8.15
CA HIS A 77 0.59 7.72 -9.45
C HIS A 77 0.61 6.47 -10.33
N GLU A 78 1.70 5.71 -10.31
CA GLU A 78 1.86 4.56 -11.20
C GLU A 78 1.19 3.28 -10.69
N VAL A 79 1.12 3.10 -9.36
CA VAL A 79 0.65 1.87 -8.71
C VAL A 79 -0.58 2.14 -7.85
N VAL A 80 -0.47 2.95 -6.79
CA VAL A 80 -1.53 3.10 -5.79
C VAL A 80 -2.82 3.70 -6.36
N ALA A 81 -2.71 4.69 -7.26
CA ALA A 81 -3.85 5.32 -7.92
C ALA A 81 -4.58 4.38 -8.88
N ARG A 82 -4.02 3.21 -9.20
CA ARG A 82 -4.60 2.22 -10.11
C ARG A 82 -5.08 0.96 -9.40
N VAL A 83 -4.91 0.87 -8.09
CA VAL A 83 -5.44 -0.25 -7.30
C VAL A 83 -6.98 -0.23 -7.41
N PRO A 84 -7.63 -1.38 -7.70
CA PRO A 84 -9.08 -1.47 -7.73
C PRO A 84 -9.71 -0.97 -6.43
N GLU A 85 -10.94 -0.43 -6.50
CA GLU A 85 -11.66 0.08 -5.34
C GLU A 85 -11.76 -0.96 -4.20
N THR A 86 -11.93 -2.23 -4.55
CA THR A 86 -12.02 -3.38 -3.64
C THR A 86 -10.72 -3.69 -2.90
N GLY A 87 -9.59 -3.08 -3.30
CA GLY A 87 -8.26 -3.41 -2.78
C GLY A 87 -7.60 -4.54 -3.56
N GLY A 88 -6.69 -5.27 -2.90
CA GLY A 88 -5.91 -6.33 -3.53
C GLY A 88 -4.58 -6.58 -2.83
N VAL A 89 -3.66 -7.27 -3.51
CA VAL A 89 -2.30 -7.54 -3.02
C VAL A 89 -1.30 -6.74 -3.83
N LEU A 90 -0.49 -5.93 -3.15
CA LEU A 90 0.77 -5.43 -3.69
C LEU A 90 1.86 -6.45 -3.36
N ARG A 91 2.30 -7.20 -4.36
CA ARG A 91 3.35 -8.21 -4.17
C ARG A 91 4.66 -7.54 -3.81
N ALA A 92 5.32 -8.00 -2.75
CA ALA A 92 6.59 -7.42 -2.29
C ALA A 92 7.66 -7.46 -3.39
N ALA A 93 7.73 -8.58 -4.12
CA ALA A 93 8.63 -8.75 -5.26
C ALA A 93 8.38 -7.70 -6.36
N ASP A 94 7.12 -7.44 -6.71
CA ASP A 94 6.77 -6.45 -7.74
C ASP A 94 7.12 -5.02 -7.32
N VAL A 95 6.90 -4.69 -6.04
CA VAL A 95 7.27 -3.38 -5.48
C VAL A 95 8.79 -3.20 -5.49
N ARG A 96 9.56 -4.20 -5.03
CA ARG A 96 11.03 -4.16 -5.05
C ARG A 96 11.55 -4.02 -6.48
N ALA A 97 11.05 -4.82 -7.41
CA ALA A 97 11.41 -4.73 -8.83
C ALA A 97 11.01 -3.37 -9.44
N TRP A 98 9.87 -2.80 -9.04
CA TRP A 98 9.48 -1.45 -9.46
C TRP A 98 10.48 -0.40 -8.98
N VAL A 99 10.94 -0.48 -7.72
CA VAL A 99 11.94 0.43 -7.15
C VAL A 99 13.29 0.31 -7.86
N GLU A 100 13.74 -0.91 -8.14
CA GLU A 100 15.00 -1.15 -8.87
C GLU A 100 15.00 -0.50 -10.26
N ARG A 101 13.85 -0.55 -10.97
CA ARG A 101 13.69 0.13 -12.26
C ARG A 101 13.74 1.65 -12.20
N GLN A 102 13.60 2.26 -11.01
CA GLN A 102 13.71 3.72 -10.85
C GLN A 102 15.15 4.20 -10.66
N ALA A 103 16.08 3.29 -10.36
CA ALA A 103 17.49 3.58 -10.13
C ALA A 103 18.37 3.38 -11.37
N ALA A 104 17.81 2.81 -12.44
CA ALA A 104 18.43 2.65 -13.75
C ALA A 104 18.08 3.83 -14.66
#